data_AF-A0A317XBF3-F1
#
_entry.id   AF-A0A317XBF3-F1
#
_cell.length_a   1.000
_cell.length_b   1.000
_cell.length_c   1.000
_cell.angle_alpha   90.00
_cell.angle_beta   90.00
_cell.angle_gamma   90.00
#
_symmetry.space_group_name_H-M   'P 1'
#
loop_
_entity.id
_entity.type
_entity.pdbx_description
1 polymer ?
#
loop_
_entity_poly.entity_id
_entity_poly.type
_entity_poly.pdbx_seq_one_letter_code
_entity_poly.pdbx_strand_id
1 'polypeptide(L)'
;MPSSPPSLIPLPLLLLYLTLPTAATTTTCYDPTGTKLHAGYQPCPPSSGSPNSCCNIGNGDLCTDSGLCLRQDTLANGFWYQDGCTDRDWRGCRRICSGKIVLCP
;
A
#
# COMPACT_ATOMS: atom_id res chain seq x y z
N MET A 1 -45.69 16.46 11.54
CA MET A 1 -44.48 15.83 11.00
C MET A 1 -43.83 16.83 10.05
N PRO A 2 -42.78 17.57 10.44
CA PRO A 2 -42.12 18.49 9.52
C PRO A 2 -41.14 17.70 8.63
N SER A 3 -41.44 17.67 7.34
CA SER A 3 -40.56 17.17 6.28
C SER A 3 -39.52 18.23 5.94
N SER A 4 -38.26 17.99 6.30
CA SER A 4 -37.12 18.85 5.97
C SER A 4 -36.92 18.95 4.45
N PRO A 5 -36.62 20.13 3.88
CA PRO A 5 -36.35 20.27 2.46
C PRO A 5 -35.00 19.64 2.07
N PRO A 6 -34.82 19.20 0.81
CA PRO A 6 -33.54 18.70 0.33
C PRO A 6 -32.53 19.86 0.27
N SER A 7 -31.46 19.76 1.07
CA SER A 7 -30.34 20.71 1.04
C SER A 7 -29.66 20.67 -0.34
N LEU A 8 -29.96 21.67 -1.17
CA LEU A 8 -29.28 21.88 -2.44
C LEU A 8 -27.90 22.47 -2.17
N ILE A 9 -26.86 21.64 -2.30
CA ILE A 9 -25.47 22.11 -2.22
C ILE A 9 -25.23 23.03 -3.42
N PRO A 10 -24.83 24.30 -3.21
CA PRO A 10 -24.64 25.24 -4.29
C PRO A 10 -23.48 24.79 -5.20
N LEU A 11 -23.68 24.89 -6.53
CA LEU A 11 -22.73 24.51 -7.58
C LEU A 11 -21.26 24.96 -7.35
N PRO A 12 -20.97 26.18 -6.82
CA PRO A 12 -19.58 26.57 -6.52
C PRO A 12 -18.91 25.73 -5.43
N LEU A 13 -19.68 25.17 -4.48
CA LEU A 13 -19.14 24.29 -3.44
C LEU A 13 -18.76 22.92 -4.00
N LEU A 14 -19.54 22.39 -4.95
CA LEU A 14 -19.23 21.12 -5.61
C LEU A 14 -17.90 21.21 -6.39
N LEU A 15 -17.67 22.32 -7.09
CA LEU A 15 -16.41 22.58 -7.81
C LEU A 15 -15.20 22.64 -6.88
N LEU A 16 -15.35 23.19 -5.67
CA LEU A 16 -14.28 23.26 -4.68
C LEU A 16 -13.84 21.86 -4.19
N TYR A 17 -14.80 20.94 -4.01
CA TYR A 17 -14.50 19.56 -3.60
C TYR A 17 -13.75 18.75 -4.67
N LEU A 18 -13.97 19.01 -5.96
CA LEU A 18 -13.23 18.34 -7.04
C LEU A 18 -11.76 18.79 -7.13
N THR A 19 -11.42 19.94 -6.55
CA THR A 19 -10.04 20.47 -6.59
C THR A 19 -9.20 20.08 -5.38
N LEU A 20 -9.74 19.30 -4.43
CA LEU A 20 -8.94 18.84 -3.29
C LEU A 20 -7.81 17.95 -3.80
N PRO A 21 -6.53 18.35 -3.68
CA PRO A 21 -5.43 17.48 -4.04
C PRO A 21 -5.47 16.27 -3.11
N THR A 22 -5.67 15.08 -3.68
CA THR A 22 -5.42 13.84 -2.96
C THR A 22 -3.91 13.79 -2.70
N ALA A 23 -3.51 14.06 -1.46
CA ALA A 23 -2.12 13.90 -1.05
C ALA A 23 -1.72 12.44 -1.27
N ALA A 24 -1.00 12.17 -2.36
CA ALA A 24 -0.28 10.92 -2.52
C ALA A 24 0.81 10.90 -1.44
N THR A 25 0.52 10.24 -0.32
CA THR A 25 1.53 9.92 0.69
C THR A 25 2.58 9.05 0.00
N THR A 26 3.71 9.65 -0.37
CA THR A 26 4.90 8.91 -0.80
C THR A 26 5.49 8.25 0.44
N THR A 27 4.89 7.14 0.86
CA THR A 27 5.36 6.40 2.02
C THR A 27 6.71 5.77 1.66
N THR A 28 7.71 6.07 2.48
CA THR A 28 9.06 5.52 2.29
C THR A 28 9.07 4.05 2.69
N CYS A 29 9.72 3.21 1.89
CA CYS A 29 9.90 1.80 2.18
C CYS A 29 11.32 1.52 2.71
N TYR A 30 11.43 0.56 3.61
CA TYR A 30 12.64 0.17 4.31
C TYR A 30 12.83 -1.34 4.22
N ASP A 31 14.06 -1.80 4.04
CA ASP A 31 14.42 -3.21 4.14
C ASP A 31 14.45 -3.68 5.62
N PRO A 32 14.59 -4.98 5.92
CA PRO A 32 14.60 -5.51 7.29
C PRO A 32 15.69 -4.94 8.21
N THR A 33 16.71 -4.28 7.64
CA THR A 33 17.77 -3.61 8.40
C THR A 33 17.41 -2.16 8.75
N GLY A 34 16.29 -1.66 8.25
CA GLY A 34 15.84 -0.27 8.38
C GLY A 34 16.48 0.68 7.37
N THR A 35 17.08 0.13 6.31
CA THR A 35 17.68 0.91 5.21
C THR A 35 16.61 1.27 4.20
N LYS A 36 16.59 2.54 3.77
CA LYS A 36 15.63 3.03 2.78
C LYS A 36 15.82 2.31 1.43
N LEU A 37 14.74 1.73 0.93
CA LEU A 37 14.67 1.13 -0.40
C LEU A 37 14.52 2.21 -1.49
N HIS A 38 14.93 1.88 -2.71
CA HIS A 38 14.83 2.81 -3.84
C HIS A 38 13.37 3.11 -4.21
N ALA A 39 13.13 4.18 -4.98
CA ALA A 39 11.79 4.70 -5.30
C ALA A 39 10.89 3.75 -6.12
N GLY A 40 11.42 2.60 -6.57
CA GLY A 40 10.63 1.56 -7.23
C GLY A 40 9.81 0.73 -6.25
N TYR A 41 10.14 0.79 -4.96
CA TYR A 41 9.35 0.18 -3.90
C TYR A 41 8.17 1.07 -3.50
N GLN A 42 6.97 0.50 -3.51
CA GLN A 42 5.73 1.18 -3.17
C GLN A 42 4.90 0.34 -2.18
N PRO A 43 4.08 0.97 -1.31
CA PRO A 43 3.22 0.26 -0.36
C PRO A 43 2.21 -0.71 -1.01
N CYS A 44 1.87 -1.80 -0.33
CA CYS A 44 1.00 -2.87 -0.84
C CYS A 44 0.26 -3.66 0.26
N PRO A 45 -1.09 -3.84 0.22
CA PRO A 45 -2.07 -3.37 -0.77
C PRO A 45 -2.31 -1.86 -0.88
N PRO A 46 -2.78 -1.39 -2.06
CA PRO A 46 -3.13 0.00 -2.29
C PRO A 46 -4.45 0.44 -1.62
N SER A 47 -5.24 -0.47 -1.02
CA SER A 47 -6.53 -0.11 -0.42
C SER A 47 -6.85 -0.88 0.87
N SER A 48 -7.23 -0.10 1.88
CA SER A 48 -8.07 -0.46 3.04
C SER A 48 -7.61 -1.50 4.07
N GLY A 49 -6.36 -1.45 4.52
CA GLY A 49 -6.04 -2.07 5.81
C GLY A 49 -4.55 -2.06 6.12
N SER A 50 -4.06 -0.96 6.71
CA SER A 50 -2.66 -0.69 7.11
C SER A 50 -1.63 -1.71 6.63
N PRO A 51 -1.39 -1.81 5.31
CA PRO A 51 -0.51 -2.82 4.83
C PRO A 51 0.87 -2.20 4.75
N ASN A 52 1.63 -2.43 5.82
CA ASN A 52 2.96 -1.86 5.93
C ASN A 52 3.96 -2.53 4.97
N SER A 53 3.57 -3.54 4.19
CA SER A 53 4.46 -4.14 3.19
C SER A 53 4.71 -3.20 2.00
N CYS A 54 5.88 -3.33 1.37
CA CYS A 54 6.21 -2.67 0.12
C CYS A 54 6.69 -3.66 -0.95
N CYS A 55 6.28 -3.42 -2.19
CA CYS A 55 6.65 -4.20 -3.37
C CYS A 55 7.42 -3.39 -4.38
N ASN A 56 8.33 -4.04 -5.12
CA ASN A 56 9.11 -3.39 -6.18
C ASN A 56 8.28 -3.26 -7.47
N ILE A 57 7.29 -2.37 -7.43
CA ILE A 57 6.43 -2.06 -8.58
C ILE A 57 7.26 -1.53 -9.75
N GLY A 58 8.37 -0.83 -9.48
CA GLY A 58 9.32 -0.38 -10.51
C GLY A 58 9.97 -1.51 -11.31
N ASN A 59 10.01 -2.73 -10.76
CA ASN A 59 10.48 -3.95 -11.43
C ASN A 59 9.33 -4.77 -12.06
N GLY A 60 8.09 -4.27 -12.00
CA GLY A 60 6.91 -4.93 -12.53
C GLY A 60 6.25 -5.92 -11.56
N ASP A 61 6.69 -5.99 -10.30
CA ASP A 61 6.12 -6.93 -9.35
C ASP A 61 4.66 -6.57 -9.02
N LEU A 62 3.83 -7.60 -8.86
CA LEU A 62 2.41 -7.43 -8.62
C LEU A 62 2.14 -7.39 -7.12
N CYS A 63 1.41 -6.36 -6.70
CA CYS A 63 0.89 -6.27 -5.36
C CYS A 63 -0.36 -7.13 -5.22
N THR A 64 -0.40 -7.98 -4.20
CA THR A 64 -1.51 -8.91 -3.97
C THR A 64 -2.39 -8.42 -2.82
N ASP A 65 -3.64 -8.89 -2.77
CA ASP A 65 -4.61 -8.51 -1.73
C ASP A 65 -4.12 -8.86 -0.31
N SER A 66 -3.26 -9.88 -0.18
CA SER A 66 -2.66 -10.29 1.10
C SER A 66 -1.51 -9.39 1.57
N GLY A 67 -1.12 -8.37 0.80
CA GLY A 67 0.04 -7.51 1.10
C GLY A 67 1.38 -8.18 0.89
N LEU A 68 1.40 -9.17 0.01
CA LEU A 68 2.61 -9.80 -0.50
C LEU A 68 2.88 -9.37 -1.94
N CYS A 69 4.15 -9.43 -2.30
CA CYS A 69 4.63 -9.08 -3.63
C CYS A 69 4.77 -10.35 -4.44
N LEU A 70 4.09 -10.43 -5.57
CA LEU A 70 4.27 -11.49 -6.54
C LEU A 70 5.33 -11.03 -7.55
N ARG A 71 6.46 -11.69 -7.52
CA ARG A 71 7.61 -11.35 -8.35
C ARG A 71 7.32 -11.65 -9.81
N GLN A 72 7.67 -10.72 -10.71
CA GLN A 72 7.44 -10.83 -12.16
C GLN A 72 8.74 -10.83 -12.98
N ASP A 73 9.91 -10.80 -12.33
CA ASP A 73 11.21 -10.85 -13.01
C ASP A 73 11.54 -12.25 -13.55
N THR A 74 12.56 -12.34 -14.41
CA THR A 74 12.96 -13.61 -15.04
C THR A 74 13.66 -14.58 -14.08
N LEU A 75 14.14 -14.10 -12.93
CA LEU A 75 14.94 -14.88 -11.99
C LEU A 75 14.09 -15.66 -11.00
N ALA A 76 12.94 -15.11 -10.60
CA ALA A 76 12.06 -15.73 -9.61
C ALA A 76 10.59 -15.36 -9.87
N ASN A 77 10.15 -15.40 -11.13
CA ASN A 77 8.74 -15.22 -11.49
C ASN A 77 7.84 -16.18 -10.71
N GLY A 78 6.74 -15.67 -10.17
CA GLY A 78 5.73 -16.47 -9.47
C GLY A 78 5.99 -16.67 -7.97
N PHE A 79 7.11 -16.16 -7.45
CA PHE A 79 7.40 -16.21 -6.02
C PHE A 79 6.72 -15.07 -5.26
N TRP A 80 6.15 -15.40 -4.11
CA TRP A 80 5.54 -14.45 -3.19
C TRP A 80 6.59 -14.03 -2.15
N TYR A 81 6.78 -12.74 -1.97
CA TYR A 81 7.82 -12.20 -1.11
C TYR A 81 7.39 -10.89 -0.43
N GLN A 82 8.20 -10.43 0.52
CA GLN A 82 8.10 -9.11 1.14
C GLN A 82 9.52 -8.64 1.46
N ASP A 83 10.05 -7.73 0.65
CA ASP A 83 11.39 -7.17 0.83
C ASP A 83 11.37 -5.78 1.49
N GLY A 84 10.19 -5.15 1.54
CA GLY A 84 10.06 -3.80 2.06
C GLY A 84 8.94 -3.64 3.07
N CYS A 85 9.15 -2.68 3.97
CA CYS A 85 8.17 -2.21 4.93
C CYS A 85 8.08 -0.68 4.96
N THR A 86 6.91 -0.12 5.19
CA THR A 86 6.75 1.32 5.44
C THR A 86 7.25 1.74 6.82
N ASP A 87 7.26 0.81 7.77
CA ASP A 87 7.85 1.01 9.10
C ASP A 87 9.33 0.65 9.09
N ARG A 88 10.17 1.63 9.47
CA ARG A 88 11.63 1.46 9.50
C ARG A 88 12.10 0.33 10.42
N ASP A 89 11.42 0.15 11.55
CA ASP A 89 11.71 -0.89 12.54
C ASP A 89 10.91 -2.19 12.33
N TRP A 90 10.14 -2.29 11.23
CA TRP A 90 9.39 -3.47 10.82
C TRP A 90 8.30 -3.94 11.80
N ARG A 91 7.99 -3.20 12.86
CA ARG A 91 7.00 -3.62 13.87
C ARG A 91 5.58 -3.69 13.32
N GLY A 92 5.21 -2.80 12.40
CA GLY A 92 3.92 -2.89 11.72
C GLY A 92 3.94 -3.80 10.49
N CYS A 93 5.10 -4.31 10.07
CA CYS A 93 5.13 -5.23 8.94
C CYS A 93 4.55 -6.59 9.29
N ARG A 94 3.79 -7.11 8.33
CA ARG A 94 3.32 -8.49 8.35
C ARG A 94 4.52 -9.42 8.38
N ARG A 95 4.58 -10.33 9.36
CA ARG A 95 5.67 -11.31 9.46
C ARG A 95 5.37 -12.51 8.56
N ILE A 96 6.28 -12.83 7.65
CA ILE A 96 6.24 -14.05 6.85
C ILE A 96 7.06 -15.12 7.57
N CYS A 97 6.48 -16.29 7.79
CA CYS A 97 7.16 -17.39 8.46
C CYS A 97 8.05 -18.17 7.47
N SER A 98 9.34 -18.35 7.77
CA SER A 98 10.24 -19.16 6.94
C SER A 98 9.70 -20.59 6.78
N GLY A 99 9.50 -21.01 5.52
CA GLY A 99 9.08 -22.38 5.16
C GLY A 99 7.67 -22.50 4.60
N LYS A 100 6.82 -21.47 4.76
CA LYS A 100 5.50 -21.40 4.12
C LYS A 100 5.13 -19.93 3.90
N ILE A 101 4.52 -19.62 2.76
CA ILE A 101 3.85 -18.32 2.50
C ILE A 101 2.56 -18.27 3.35
N VAL A 102 2.69 -18.33 4.68
CA VAL A 102 1.61 -18.10 5.64
C VAL A 102 2.00 -17.01 6.62
N LEU A 103 0.95 -16.34 7.08
CA LEU A 103 0.97 -15.37 8.15
C LEU A 103 1.36 -16.08 9.43
N CYS A 104 2.42 -15.59 10.09
CA CYS A 104 2.71 -16.04 11.45
C CYS A 104 1.53 -15.64 12.37
N PRO A 105 1.06 -16.53 13.27
CA PRO A 105 0.04 -16.19 14.26
C PRO A 105 0.50 -15.08 15.21
#